data_AF-A0A9E5F1V6-F1
#
_entry.id   AF-A0A9E5F1V6-F1
#
_cell.length_a   1.000
_cell.length_b   1.000
_cell.length_c   1.000
_cell.angle_alpha   90.00
_cell.angle_beta   90.00
_cell.angle_gamma   90.00
#
_symmetry.space_group_name_H-M   'P 1'
#
loop_
_entity.id
_entity.type
_entity.pdbx_description
1 polymer ?
#
loop_
_entity_poly.entity_id
_entity_poly.type
_entity_poly.pdbx_seq_one_letter_code
_entity_poly.pdbx_strand_id
1 'polypeptide(L)'
;MDAFGFSVEEIDKLTGTVIGHPKSATFRTADVVGLDTLFHVTSSLATNLIADECKEVFKPQAYLEEMVNQKWLGDKTGQGFYKKTKTTAGEREILSLNLKKDTDWGIWIQKPSGEEVEINLNPGDAVLYLG
;
A
#
# COMPACT_ATOMS: atom_id res chain seq x y z
N MET A 1 7.71 5.60 -8.15
CA MET A 1 7.43 6.74 -7.22
C MET A 1 8.72 7.36 -6.67
N ASP A 2 9.86 6.71 -6.91
CA ASP A 2 11.19 7.09 -6.43
C ASP A 2 11.71 8.44 -6.95
N ALA A 3 11.22 8.92 -8.10
CA ALA A 3 11.74 10.13 -8.75
C ALA A 3 11.44 11.44 -8.00
N PHE A 4 10.33 11.52 -7.28
CA PHE A 4 9.90 12.76 -6.59
C PHE A 4 9.82 12.61 -5.08
N GLY A 5 9.80 11.36 -4.61
CA GLY A 5 9.94 11.05 -3.21
C GLY A 5 8.78 11.47 -2.31
N PHE A 6 7.57 11.49 -2.86
CA PHE A 6 6.35 11.72 -2.09
C PHE A 6 5.95 10.49 -1.27
N SER A 7 5.32 10.72 -0.12
CA SER A 7 4.66 9.67 0.66
C SER A 7 3.33 9.26 0.02
N VAL A 8 2.80 8.10 0.45
CA VAL A 8 1.47 7.61 0.06
C VAL A 8 0.40 8.66 0.35
N GLU A 9 0.47 9.31 1.52
CA GLU A 9 -0.49 10.35 1.93
C GLU A 9 -0.39 11.62 1.07
N GLU A 10 0.83 12.05 0.74
CA GLU A 10 1.03 13.22 -0.11
C GLU A 10 0.47 12.99 -1.52
N ILE A 11 0.68 11.79 -2.07
CA ILE A 11 0.11 11.42 -3.37
C ILE A 11 -1.41 11.41 -3.30
N ASP A 12 -2.02 10.75 -2.31
CA ASP A 12 -3.48 10.71 -2.18
C ASP A 12 -4.09 12.09 -1.93
N LYS A 13 -3.37 13.00 -1.26
CA LYS A 13 -3.79 14.39 -1.11
C LYS A 13 -3.80 15.11 -2.46
N LEU A 14 -2.79 14.90 -3.29
CA LEU A 14 -2.68 15.50 -4.62
C LEU A 14 -3.66 14.90 -5.62
N THR A 15 -3.93 13.60 -5.55
CA THR A 15 -4.80 12.88 -6.49
C THR A 15 -6.25 12.76 -6.04
N GLY A 16 -6.57 13.20 -4.82
CA GLY A 16 -7.90 13.22 -4.25
C GLY A 16 -8.67 14.50 -4.54
N THR A 17 -9.28 15.08 -3.50
CA THR A 17 -10.22 16.21 -3.66
C THR A 17 -9.59 17.47 -4.24
N VAL A 18 -8.26 17.63 -4.15
CA VAL A 18 -7.54 18.79 -4.71
C VAL A 18 -7.78 18.93 -6.21
N ILE A 19 -7.89 17.81 -6.93
CA ILE A 19 -8.18 17.79 -8.36
C ILE A 19 -9.63 17.38 -8.68
N GLY A 20 -10.52 17.41 -7.68
CA GLY A 20 -11.94 17.07 -7.82
C GLY A 20 -12.26 15.57 -7.78
N HIS A 21 -11.30 14.71 -7.46
CA HIS A 21 -11.55 13.28 -7.31
C HIS A 21 -12.20 12.92 -5.95
N PRO A 22 -12.78 11.71 -5.84
CA PRO A 22 -13.28 11.19 -4.56
C PRO A 22 -12.21 11.18 -3.46
N LYS A 23 -12.65 11.22 -2.19
CA LYS A 23 -11.77 11.18 -1.00
C LYS A 23 -10.94 9.89 -0.89
N SER A 24 -11.28 8.84 -1.64
CA SER A 24 -10.49 7.61 -1.70
C SER A 24 -9.23 7.74 -2.54
N ALA A 25 -9.08 8.83 -3.31
CA ALA A 25 -7.86 9.14 -4.06
C ALA A 25 -7.30 7.92 -4.81
N THR A 26 -5.98 7.72 -4.84
CA THR A 26 -5.35 6.64 -5.60
C THR A 26 -5.15 5.39 -4.75
N PHE A 27 -4.37 5.48 -3.69
CA PHE A 27 -3.97 4.34 -2.86
C PHE A 27 -5.08 3.86 -1.96
N ARG A 28 -5.87 4.77 -1.39
CA ARG A 28 -7.04 4.36 -0.60
C ARG A 28 -8.11 3.70 -1.47
N THR A 29 -8.21 4.04 -2.75
CA THR A 29 -9.05 3.29 -3.70
C THR A 29 -8.47 1.89 -3.94
N ALA A 30 -7.15 1.77 -4.10
CA ALA A 30 -6.49 0.46 -4.22
C ALA A 30 -6.75 -0.45 -3.01
N ASP A 31 -6.69 0.10 -1.79
CA ASP A 31 -6.99 -0.64 -0.55
C ASP A 31 -8.46 -1.08 -0.47
N VAL A 32 -9.39 -0.29 -1.02
CA VAL A 32 -10.83 -0.66 -1.08
C VAL A 32 -11.07 -1.77 -2.09
N VAL A 33 -10.40 -1.73 -3.24
CA VAL A 33 -10.52 -2.74 -4.30
C VAL A 33 -9.90 -4.07 -3.84
N GLY A 34 -8.74 -4.02 -3.20
CA GLY A 34 -7.97 -5.19 -2.80
C GLY A 34 -6.69 -5.33 -3.63
N LEU A 35 -5.55 -5.39 -2.93
CA LEU A 35 -4.23 -5.37 -3.57
C LEU A 35 -3.88 -6.67 -4.30
N ASP A 36 -4.42 -7.80 -3.86
CA ASP A 36 -4.35 -9.06 -4.60
C ASP A 36 -5.06 -8.99 -5.95
N THR A 37 -6.26 -8.40 -5.97
CA THR A 37 -7.04 -8.24 -7.20
C THR A 37 -6.32 -7.31 -8.15
N LEU A 38 -5.80 -6.18 -7.62
CA LEU A 38 -5.01 -5.24 -8.40
C LEU A 38 -3.77 -5.92 -9.00
N PHE A 39 -3.00 -6.64 -8.18
CA PHE A 39 -1.80 -7.37 -8.62
C PHE A 39 -2.10 -8.43 -9.69
N HIS A 40 -3.16 -9.23 -9.51
CA HIS A 40 -3.54 -10.25 -10.49
C HIS A 40 -3.97 -9.64 -11.82
N VAL A 41 -4.76 -8.56 -11.80
CA VAL A 41 -5.19 -7.87 -13.02
C VAL A 41 -4.00 -7.26 -13.75
N THR A 42 -3.13 -6.52 -13.04
CA THR A 42 -1.95 -5.88 -13.66
C THR A 42 -0.98 -6.92 -14.22
N SER A 43 -0.74 -8.02 -13.50
CA SER A 43 0.10 -9.13 -13.98
C SER A 43 -0.48 -9.83 -15.21
N SER A 44 -1.80 -10.02 -15.23
CA SER A 44 -2.51 -10.59 -16.38
C SER A 44 -2.41 -9.69 -17.60
N LEU A 45 -2.59 -8.39 -17.42
CA LEU A 45 -2.46 -7.40 -18.51
C LEU A 45 -1.02 -7.35 -19.03
N ALA A 46 -0.02 -7.30 -18.14
CA ALA A 46 1.39 -7.31 -18.52
C ALA A 46 1.79 -8.58 -19.30
N THR A 47 1.15 -9.72 -19.03
CA THR A 47 1.43 -10.97 -19.75
C THR A 47 0.72 -11.02 -21.11
N ASN A 48 -0.54 -10.58 -21.18
CA ASN A 48 -1.40 -10.78 -22.35
C ASN A 48 -1.32 -9.66 -23.39
N LEU A 49 -0.81 -8.47 -23.04
CA LEU A 49 -0.62 -7.37 -23.98
C LEU A 49 0.69 -7.57 -24.76
N ILE A 50 0.62 -8.30 -25.88
CA ILE A 50 1.79 -8.69 -26.67
C ILE A 50 2.35 -7.52 -27.50
N ALA A 51 1.50 -6.60 -27.96
CA ALA A 51 1.86 -5.51 -28.89
C ALA A 51 1.38 -4.12 -28.43
N ASP A 52 1.09 -3.95 -27.14
CA ASP A 52 0.62 -2.68 -26.58
C ASP A 52 1.81 -1.83 -26.11
N GLU A 53 1.89 -0.58 -26.57
CA GLU A 53 2.94 0.38 -26.18
C GLU A 53 2.87 0.71 -24.67
N CYS A 54 1.70 0.56 -24.05
CA CYS A 54 1.47 0.80 -22.63
C CYS A 54 1.77 -0.43 -21.75
N LYS A 55 2.20 -1.56 -22.32
CA LYS A 55 2.46 -2.82 -21.57
C LYS A 55 3.35 -2.61 -20.35
N GLU A 56 4.38 -1.78 -20.48
CA GLU A 56 5.35 -1.49 -19.41
C GLU A 56 4.70 -0.81 -18.20
N VAL A 57 3.61 -0.05 -18.39
CA VAL A 57 2.87 0.62 -17.32
C VAL A 57 2.11 -0.39 -16.44
N PHE A 58 1.77 -1.55 -16.99
CA PHE A 58 1.04 -2.60 -16.26
C PHE A 58 1.95 -3.56 -15.49
N LYS A 59 3.28 -3.42 -15.59
CA LYS A 59 4.18 -4.25 -14.77
C LYS A 59 3.99 -3.91 -13.30
N PRO A 60 3.59 -4.87 -12.44
CA PRO A 60 3.47 -4.62 -11.01
C PRO A 60 4.84 -4.25 -10.44
N GLN A 61 4.85 -3.30 -9.51
CA GLN A 61 6.06 -2.91 -8.80
C GLN A 61 6.36 -3.91 -7.68
N ALA A 62 7.64 -4.06 -7.32
CA ALA A 62 8.10 -5.06 -6.37
C ALA A 62 7.39 -5.00 -4.99
N TYR A 63 7.09 -3.78 -4.49
CA TYR A 63 6.37 -3.63 -3.23
C TYR A 63 4.96 -4.25 -3.28
N LEU A 64 4.30 -4.26 -4.44
CA LEU A 64 2.92 -4.74 -4.54
C LEU A 64 2.88 -6.27 -4.42
N GLU A 65 3.86 -6.94 -5.03
CA GLU A 65 4.04 -8.39 -4.87
C GLU A 65 4.28 -8.75 -3.39
N GLU A 66 5.16 -8.00 -2.73
CA GLU A 66 5.47 -8.24 -1.32
C GLU A 66 4.26 -7.99 -0.40
N MET A 67 3.51 -6.91 -0.62
CA MET A 67 2.28 -6.64 0.12
C MET A 67 1.26 -7.79 -0.02
N VAL A 68 1.15 -8.39 -1.20
CA VAL A 68 0.30 -9.56 -1.42
C VAL A 68 0.83 -10.79 -0.67
N ASN A 69 2.15 -11.05 -0.71
CA ASN A 69 2.78 -12.15 0.02
C ASN A 69 2.56 -12.04 1.55
N GLN A 70 2.62 -10.82 2.09
CA GLN A 70 2.39 -10.52 3.51
C GLN A 70 0.89 -10.45 3.89
N LYS A 71 -0.03 -10.73 2.95
CA LYS A 71 -1.48 -10.59 3.12
C LYS A 71 -1.93 -9.18 3.52
N TRP A 72 -1.21 -8.14 3.11
CA TRP A 72 -1.66 -6.76 3.22
C TRP A 72 -2.52 -6.41 2.02
N LEU A 73 -3.78 -6.87 2.05
CA LEU A 73 -4.67 -6.83 0.90
C LEU A 73 -5.63 -5.64 0.94
N GLY A 74 -5.37 -4.63 1.78
CA GLY A 74 -6.19 -3.44 1.92
C GLY A 74 -7.25 -3.55 3.01
N ASP A 75 -8.40 -2.90 2.80
CA ASP A 75 -9.45 -2.77 3.82
C ASP A 75 -10.03 -4.11 4.27
N LYS A 76 -10.00 -5.14 3.39
CA LYS A 76 -10.51 -6.48 3.71
C LYS A 76 -9.65 -7.26 4.71
N THR A 77 -8.36 -6.95 4.82
CA THR A 77 -7.44 -7.52 5.82
C THR A 77 -7.05 -6.52 6.90
N GLY A 78 -7.58 -5.29 6.84
CA GLY A 78 -7.29 -4.21 7.81
C GLY A 78 -5.93 -3.52 7.60
N GLN A 79 -5.16 -3.94 6.60
CA GLN A 79 -3.86 -3.37 6.26
C GLN A 79 -3.58 -3.51 4.76
N GLY A 80 -3.20 -2.39 4.14
CA GLY A 80 -2.67 -2.30 2.77
C GLY A 80 -1.67 -1.14 2.72
N PHE A 81 -1.88 -0.18 1.82
CA PHE A 81 -1.14 1.09 1.85
C PHE A 81 -1.44 1.89 3.12
N TYR A 82 -2.65 1.74 3.64
CA TYR A 82 -3.06 2.28 4.93
C TYR A 82 -3.33 1.15 5.95
N LYS A 83 -3.06 1.45 7.22
CA LYS A 83 -3.39 0.61 8.37
C LYS A 83 -4.22 1.40 9.36
N LYS A 84 -5.39 0.88 9.72
CA LYS A 84 -6.27 1.47 10.74
C LYS A 84 -5.96 0.81 12.09
N THR A 85 -5.45 1.57 13.05
CA THR A 85 -5.15 1.09 14.40
C THR A 85 -5.85 1.94 15.46
N LYS A 86 -5.71 1.54 16.73
CA LYS A 86 -6.11 2.35 17.88
C LYS A 86 -4.88 2.64 18.74
N THR A 87 -4.77 3.87 19.23
CA THR A 87 -3.74 4.23 20.20
C THR A 87 -4.03 3.58 21.56
N THR A 88 -3.05 3.60 22.46
CA THR A 88 -3.22 3.14 23.85
C THR A 88 -4.32 3.91 24.61
N ALA A 89 -4.64 5.12 24.15
CA ALA A 89 -5.75 5.94 24.65
C ALA A 89 -7.12 5.60 24.01
N GLY A 90 -7.17 4.65 23.07
CA GLY A 90 -8.40 4.21 22.40
C GLY A 90 -8.81 5.06 21.19
N GLU A 91 -8.01 6.06 20.82
CA GLU A 91 -8.27 6.92 19.66
C GLU A 91 -7.95 6.19 18.36
N ARG A 92 -8.73 6.45 17.31
CA ARG A 92 -8.47 5.88 15.98
C ARG A 92 -7.27 6.57 15.35
N GLU A 93 -6.31 5.78 14.89
CA GLU A 93 -5.14 6.25 14.18
C GLU A 93 -5.07 5.58 12.81
N ILE A 94 -4.73 6.35 11.78
CA ILE A 94 -4.53 5.85 10.42
C ILE A 94 -3.06 6.05 10.09
N LEU A 95 -2.43 4.96 9.71
CA LEU A 95 -1.02 4.83 9.44
C LEU A 95 -0.83 4.58 7.94
N SER A 96 0.22 5.11 7.33
CA SER A 96 0.53 4.88 5.91
C SER A 96 1.90 4.22 5.71
N LEU A 97 2.00 3.38 4.68
CA LEU A 97 3.23 2.68 4.31
C LEU A 97 4.29 3.63 3.74
N ASN A 98 5.57 3.41 4.07
CA ASN A 98 6.68 4.22 3.58
C ASN A 98 7.43 3.48 2.45
N LEU A 99 6.94 3.66 1.22
CA LEU A 99 7.45 3.00 0.02
C LEU A 99 8.96 3.22 -0.28
N LYS A 100 9.65 4.17 0.38
CA LYS A 100 11.10 4.38 0.19
C LYS A 100 11.97 3.57 1.13
N LYS A 101 11.54 3.39 2.37
CA LYS A 101 12.32 2.71 3.41
C LYS A 101 11.99 1.22 3.47
N ASP A 102 10.78 0.86 3.05
CA ASP A 102 10.27 -0.52 3.10
C ASP A 102 10.86 -1.44 2.03
N THR A 103 11.82 -0.97 1.22
CA THR A 103 12.59 -1.78 0.26
C THR A 103 13.83 -2.45 0.89
N ASP A 104 14.26 -2.01 2.07
CA ASP A 104 15.32 -2.63 2.89
C ASP A 104 14.67 -3.12 4.19
N TRP A 105 14.43 -4.44 4.31
CA TRP A 105 13.65 -5.19 5.32
C TRP A 105 13.63 -4.77 6.81
N GLY A 106 13.19 -3.54 7.07
CA GLY A 106 12.52 -3.07 8.28
C GLY A 106 11.31 -2.27 7.81
N ILE A 107 10.10 -2.56 8.30
CA ILE A 107 8.87 -1.90 7.83
C ILE A 107 8.68 -0.63 8.66
N TRP A 108 8.72 0.53 8.01
CA TRP A 108 8.53 1.84 8.62
C TRP A 108 7.17 2.39 8.24
N ILE A 109 6.37 2.66 9.26
CA ILE A 109 5.09 3.32 9.10
C ILE A 109 5.23 4.79 9.44
N GLN A 110 4.60 5.65 8.63
CA GLN A 110 4.46 7.08 8.91
C GLN A 110 3.08 7.38 9.54
N LYS A 111 3.09 8.12 10.65
CA LYS A 111 1.88 8.69 11.28
C LYS A 111 1.43 9.97 10.57
N PRO A 112 0.17 10.41 10.75
CA PRO A 112 -0.31 11.70 10.23
C PRO A 112 0.47 12.91 10.77
N SER A 113 1.13 12.76 11.92
CA SER A 113 2.01 13.78 12.52
C SER A 113 3.35 13.92 11.80
N GLY A 114 3.68 13.01 10.87
CA GLY A 114 4.99 12.89 10.24
C GLY A 114 6.01 12.07 11.03
N GLU A 115 5.66 11.61 12.23
CA GLU A 115 6.48 10.69 13.02
C GLU A 115 6.56 9.31 12.36
N GLU A 116 7.75 8.73 12.32
CA GLU A 116 8.00 7.40 11.74
C GLU A 116 8.18 6.36 12.86
N VAL A 117 7.56 5.20 12.70
CA VAL A 117 7.63 4.06 13.63
C VAL A 117 8.06 2.82 12.87
N GLU A 118 9.14 2.18 13.31
CA GLU A 118 9.52 0.85 12.82
C GLU A 118 8.62 -0.22 13.42
N ILE A 119 8.00 -1.03 12.57
CA ILE A 119 7.30 -2.24 12.96
C ILE A 119 8.22 -3.41 12.64
N ASN A 120 8.92 -3.89 13.65
CA ASN A 120 9.57 -5.20 13.60
C ASN A 120 8.48 -6.28 13.55
N LEU A 121 8.14 -6.74 12.34
CA LEU A 121 7.42 -8.00 12.21
C LEU A 121 8.42 -9.10 12.52
N ASN A 122 8.28 -9.71 13.71
CA ASN A 122 8.98 -10.96 13.93
C ASN A 122 8.42 -11.99 12.93
N PRO A 123 9.26 -12.83 12.31
CA PRO A 123 8.81 -13.90 11.42
C PRO A 123 7.74 -14.84 12.04
N GLY A 124 7.57 -14.80 13.37
CA GLY A 124 6.54 -15.53 14.11
C GLY A 124 5.12 -14.91 14.08
N ASP A 125 4.97 -13.62 13.78
CA ASP A 125 3.65 -12.97 13.74
C ASP A 125 2.88 -13.29 12.45
N ALA A 126 3.57 -13.78 11.42
CA ALA A 126 2.98 -14.29 10.18
C ALA A 126 2.28 -15.66 10.35
N VAL A 127 2.58 -16.41 11.43
CA VAL A 127 2.09 -17.79 11.63
C VAL A 127 0.72 -17.85 12.32
N LEU A 128 0.27 -16.77 12.97
CA LEU A 128 -1.01 -16.75 13.69
C LEU A 128 -2.27 -16.62 12.79
N TYR A 129 -2.11 -16.52 11.47
CA TYR A 129 -3.21 -16.45 10.49
C TYR A 129 -3.24 -17.61 9.48
N LEU A 130 -2.64 -18.75 9.85
CA LEU A 130 -2.87 -20.04 9.21
C LEU A 130 -3.32 -21.05 10.27
N GLY A 131 -4.55 -20.84 10.74
CA GLY A 131 -5.44 -21.90 11.24
C GLY A 131 -6.48 -22.21 10.18
#